data_AF-A0A512AQL8-F1
#
_entry.id   AF-A0A512AQL8-F1
#
_cell.length_a   1.000
_cell.length_b   1.000
_cell.length_c   1.000
_cell.angle_alpha   90.00
_cell.angle_beta   90.00
_cell.angle_gamma   90.00
#
_symmetry.space_group_name_H-M   'P 1'
#
loop_
_entity.id
_entity.type
_entity.pdbx_description
1 polymer ?
#
loop_
_entity_poly.entity_id
_entity_poly.type
_entity_poly.pdbx_seq_one_letter_code
_entity_poly.pdbx_strand_id
1 'polypeptide(L)'
;MPFHQTPFDHIGTWSPPIRLLPFLQGTCFVLIEAARFAVSSLLIVLGVPLFLFLLVAGWDLSLLFSQLMNLAEHYRDADAVRRLGFSQDLQGAFVILTLGVLLLRAPRFLRRLDAALAPSPSKEADHG
;
A
#
# COMPACT_ATOMS: atom_id res chain seq x y z
N MET A 1 -5.75 25.37 59.80
CA MET A 1 -6.99 24.89 59.15
C MET A 1 -6.57 24.04 57.96
N PRO A 2 -6.79 22.71 57.96
CA PRO A 2 -6.39 21.87 56.83
C PRO A 2 -7.46 21.95 55.74
N PHE A 3 -7.03 22.25 54.51
CA PHE A 3 -7.89 22.29 53.34
C PHE A 3 -8.36 20.87 52.99
N HIS A 4 -9.67 20.69 52.93
CA HIS A 4 -10.31 19.45 52.48
C HIS A 4 -10.03 19.31 50.97
N GLN A 5 -9.07 18.46 50.59
CA GLN A 5 -8.96 18.00 49.20
C GLN A 5 -10.13 17.05 48.95
N THR A 6 -10.96 17.36 47.95
CA THR A 6 -12.09 16.50 47.60
C THR A 6 -11.61 15.43 46.61
N PRO A 7 -12.15 14.20 46.66
CA PRO A 7 -11.74 13.11 45.78
C PRO A 7 -12.15 13.32 44.30
N PHE A 8 -12.53 14.54 43.92
CA PHE A 8 -13.06 14.89 42.59
C PHE A 8 -12.18 15.91 41.85
N ASP A 9 -11.12 16.42 42.48
CA ASP A 9 -10.23 17.42 41.88
C ASP A 9 -9.32 16.85 40.76
N HIS A 10 -9.26 15.53 40.60
CA HIS A 10 -8.47 14.84 39.56
C HIS A 10 -9.27 14.42 38.32
N ILE A 11 -10.57 14.71 38.25
CA ILE A 11 -11.39 14.30 37.10
C ILE A 11 -11.17 15.23 35.88
N GLY A 12 -10.66 16.45 36.10
CA GLY A 12 -10.43 17.44 35.03
C GLY A 12 -9.16 17.27 34.21
N THR A 13 -8.24 16.38 34.58
CA THR A 13 -6.89 16.27 33.98
C THR A 13 -6.77 15.18 32.89
N TRP A 14 -7.86 14.50 32.55
CA TRP A 14 -7.85 13.28 31.73
C TRP A 14 -7.85 13.47 30.21
N SER A 15 -7.81 14.71 29.70
CA SER A 15 -7.66 14.94 28.25
C SER A 15 -6.28 15.49 27.95
N PRO A 16 -5.34 14.66 27.44
CA PRO A 16 -4.10 15.19 26.89
C PRO A 16 -4.44 16.17 25.76
N PRO A 17 -3.79 17.35 25.67
CA PRO A 17 -4.03 18.28 24.59
C PRO A 17 -3.69 17.58 23.27
N ILE A 18 -4.63 17.58 22.32
CA ILE A 18 -4.43 17.01 20.99
C ILE A 18 -3.30 17.79 20.33
N ARG A 19 -2.10 17.17 20.24
CA ARG A 19 -0.96 17.78 19.55
C ARG A 19 -1.13 17.55 18.05
N LEU A 20 -1.75 18.53 17.37
CA LEU A 20 -2.04 18.53 15.93
C LEU A 20 -0.79 18.28 15.06
N LEU A 21 0.35 18.87 15.41
CA LEU A 21 1.61 18.74 14.65
C LEU A 21 2.13 17.28 14.61
N PRO A 22 2.33 16.59 15.75
CA PRO A 22 2.65 15.16 15.77
C PRO A 22 1.64 14.28 15.03
N PHE A 23 0.35 14.61 15.15
CA PHE A 23 -0.71 13.86 14.47
C PHE A 23 -0.63 14.01 12.94
N LEU A 24 -0.42 15.24 12.44
CA LEU A 24 -0.20 15.53 11.01
C LEU A 24 1.07 14.84 10.50
N GLN A 25 2.16 14.87 11.28
CA GLN A 25 3.43 14.23 10.92
C GLN A 25 3.28 12.71 10.84
N GLY A 26 2.62 12.07 11.82
CA GLY A 26 2.32 10.64 11.79
C GLY A 26 1.43 10.26 10.61
N THR A 27 0.38 11.05 10.34
CA THR A 27 -0.54 10.81 9.22
C THR A 27 0.18 10.94 7.86
N CYS A 28 1.02 11.97 7.69
CA CYS A 28 1.82 12.17 6.48
C CYS A 28 2.81 11.02 6.26
N PHE A 29 3.48 10.57 7.32
CA PHE A 29 4.37 9.42 7.26
C PHE A 29 3.64 8.15 6.79
N VAL A 30 2.48 7.85 7.39
CA VAL A 30 1.65 6.69 7.00
C VAL A 30 1.22 6.79 5.54
N LEU A 31 0.78 7.96 5.08
CA LEU A 31 0.38 8.20 3.69
C LEU A 31 1.53 7.93 2.72
N ILE A 32 2.72 8.46 3.00
CA ILE A 32 3.91 8.28 2.14
C ILE A 32 4.31 6.80 2.10
N GLU A 33 4.36 6.13 3.25
CA GLU A 33 4.77 4.72 3.30
C GLU A 33 3.71 3.80 2.66
N ALA A 34 2.43 4.10 2.84
CA ALA A 34 1.33 3.42 2.14
C ALA A 34 1.38 3.66 0.63
N ALA A 35 1.65 4.89 0.19
CA ALA A 35 1.81 5.21 -1.23
C ALA A 35 3.01 4.46 -1.84
N ARG A 36 4.15 4.43 -1.15
CA ARG A 36 5.32 3.65 -1.56
C ARG A 36 4.97 2.16 -1.68
N PHE A 37 4.26 1.62 -0.70
CA PHE A 37 3.82 0.22 -0.71
C PHE A 37 2.88 -0.05 -1.89
N ALA A 38 1.91 0.82 -2.14
CA ALA A 38 0.96 0.70 -3.24
C ALA A 38 1.66 0.78 -4.60
N VAL A 39 2.48 1.79 -4.84
CA VAL A 39 3.24 1.95 -6.10
C VAL A 39 4.17 0.77 -6.34
N SER A 40 4.92 0.34 -5.32
CA SER A 40 5.81 -0.81 -5.47
C SER A 40 5.03 -2.10 -5.75
N SER A 41 3.86 -2.27 -5.15
CA SER A 41 3.00 -3.43 -5.42
C SER A 41 2.43 -3.37 -6.83
N LEU A 42 1.95 -2.21 -7.27
CA LEU A 42 1.47 -2.01 -8.65
C LEU A 42 2.56 -2.26 -9.69
N LEU A 43 3.79 -1.81 -9.44
CA LEU A 43 4.94 -2.08 -10.30
C LEU A 43 5.26 -3.57 -10.40
N ILE A 44 5.13 -4.33 -9.30
CA ILE A 44 5.28 -5.80 -9.36
C ILE A 44 4.12 -6.40 -10.14
N VAL A 45 2.89 -5.95 -9.88
CA VAL A 45 1.69 -6.52 -10.48
C VAL A 45 1.69 -6.35 -12.00
N LEU A 46 2.14 -5.20 -12.49
CA LEU A 46 2.25 -4.92 -13.93
C LEU A 46 3.57 -5.43 -14.51
N GLY A 47 4.65 -5.36 -13.74
CA GLY A 47 5.98 -5.75 -14.17
C GLY A 47 6.16 -7.25 -14.34
N VAL A 48 5.54 -8.08 -13.49
CA VAL A 48 5.65 -9.55 -13.61
C VAL A 48 5.04 -10.05 -14.92
N PRO A 49 3.80 -9.72 -15.31
CA PRO A 49 3.26 -10.06 -16.62
C PRO A 49 4.14 -9.56 -17.76
N LEU A 50 4.57 -8.30 -17.72
CA LEU A 50 5.43 -7.71 -18.75
C LEU A 50 6.75 -8.49 -18.90
N PHE A 51 7.38 -8.84 -17.77
CA PHE A 51 8.60 -9.64 -17.73
C PHE A 51 8.38 -11.04 -18.33
N LEU A 52 7.27 -11.70 -17.99
CA LEU A 52 6.94 -13.02 -18.55
C LEU A 52 6.73 -12.96 -20.07
N PHE A 53 6.02 -11.95 -20.58
CA PHE A 53 5.87 -11.75 -22.02
C PHE A 53 7.22 -11.53 -22.71
N LEU A 54 8.09 -10.72 -22.11
CA LEU A 54 9.41 -10.43 -22.67
C LEU A 54 10.34 -11.64 -22.62
N LEU A 55 10.25 -12.45 -21.57
CA LEU A 55 10.97 -13.72 -21.45
C LEU A 55 10.54 -14.72 -22.54
N VAL A 56 9.23 -14.87 -22.77
CA VAL A 56 8.70 -15.74 -23.84
C VAL A 56 9.08 -15.21 -25.23
N ALA A 57 9.15 -13.89 -25.39
CA ALA A 57 9.61 -13.24 -26.62
C ALA A 57 11.14 -13.30 -26.82
N GLY A 58 11.89 -13.97 -25.94
CA GLY A 58 13.35 -14.09 -26.06
C GLY A 58 14.09 -12.76 -25.86
N TRP A 59 13.54 -11.84 -25.06
CA TRP A 59 14.01 -10.47 -24.89
C TRP A 59 13.87 -9.57 -26.13
N ASP A 60 13.15 -10.01 -27.17
CA ASP A 60 12.85 -9.20 -28.34
C ASP A 60 11.61 -8.33 -28.10
N LEU A 61 11.85 -7.03 -27.96
CA LEU A 61 10.80 -6.03 -27.77
C LEU A 61 9.91 -5.87 -29.00
N SER A 62 10.46 -6.07 -30.20
CA SER A 62 9.72 -5.98 -31.47
C SER A 62 8.70 -7.10 -31.59
N LEU A 63 9.09 -8.32 -31.18
CA LEU A 63 8.20 -9.47 -31.12
C LEU A 63 7.12 -9.29 -30.05
N LEU A 64 7.45 -8.73 -28.88
CA LEU A 64 6.44 -8.41 -27.86
C LEU A 64 5.38 -7.44 -28.39
N PHE A 65 5.79 -6.37 -29.06
CA PHE A 65 4.86 -5.40 -29.64
C PHE A 65 4.05 -5.98 -30.82
N SER A 66 4.63 -6.86 -31.64
CA SER A 66 3.87 -7.51 -32.71
C SER A 66 2.78 -8.43 -32.17
N GLN A 67 3.06 -9.19 -31.11
CA GLN A 67 2.05 -10.00 -30.42
C GLN A 67 0.97 -9.13 -29.77
N LEU A 68 1.36 -8.00 -29.17
CA LEU A 68 0.40 -7.06 -28.59
C LEU A 68 -0.49 -6.42 -29.66
N MET A 69 0.07 -6.09 -30.83
CA MET A 69 -0.67 -5.55 -31.96
C MET A 69 -1.67 -6.58 -32.51
N ASN A 70 -1.26 -7.83 -32.65
CA ASN A 70 -2.14 -8.93 -33.07
C ASN A 70 -3.29 -9.13 -32.08
N LEU A 71 -3.00 -9.09 -30.77
CA LEU A 71 -4.01 -9.20 -29.72
C LEU A 71 -4.98 -8.01 -29.74
N ALA A 72 -4.47 -6.78 -29.94
CA ALA A 72 -5.29 -5.58 -30.02
C ALA A 72 -6.24 -5.62 -31.22
N GLU A 73 -5.76 -6.06 -32.37
CA GLU A 73 -6.56 -6.23 -33.58
C GLU A 73 -7.65 -7.29 -33.38
N HIS A 74 -7.29 -8.44 -32.82
CA HIS A 74 -8.24 -9.50 -32.52
C HIS A 74 -9.29 -9.08 -31.48
N TYR A 75 -8.92 -8.26 -30.49
CA TYR A 75 -9.86 -7.67 -29.53
C TYR A 75 -10.79 -6.64 -30.19
N ARG A 76 -10.24 -5.82 -31.10
CA ARG A 76 -10.97 -4.81 -31.87
C ARG A 76 -12.02 -5.43 -32.79
N ASP A 77 -11.74 -6.60 -33.34
CA ASP A 77 -12.62 -7.31 -34.27
C ASP A 77 -13.53 -8.34 -33.59
N ALA A 78 -13.30 -8.69 -32.32
CA ALA A 78 -14.10 -9.66 -31.59
C ALA A 78 -15.56 -9.21 -31.35
N ASP A 79 -16.49 -10.16 -31.23
CA ASP A 79 -17.87 -9.89 -30.82
C ASP A 79 -17.96 -9.43 -29.34
N ALA A 80 -19.04 -8.73 -28.99
CA ALA A 80 -19.23 -8.15 -27.65
C ALA A 80 -19.08 -9.17 -26.50
N VAL A 81 -19.57 -10.41 -26.69
CA VAL A 81 -19.46 -11.49 -25.68
C VAL A 81 -17.99 -11.91 -25.47
N ARG A 82 -17.20 -12.01 -26.54
CA ARG A 82 -15.79 -12.41 -26.47
C ARG A 82 -14.92 -11.31 -25.86
N ARG A 83 -15.24 -10.04 -26.13
CA ARG A 83 -14.58 -8.89 -25.47
C ARG A 83 -14.85 -8.87 -23.97
N LEU A 84 -16.10 -9.14 -23.57
CA LEU A 84 -16.47 -9.22 -22.15
C LEU A 84 -15.71 -10.35 -21.44
N GLY A 85 -15.68 -11.56 -22.01
CA GLY A 85 -14.92 -12.68 -21.44
C GLY A 85 -13.43 -12.35 -21.27
N PHE A 86 -12.79 -11.82 -22.32
CA PHE A 86 -11.38 -11.44 -22.26
C PHE A 86 -11.10 -10.33 -21.22
N SER A 87 -11.95 -9.30 -21.15
CA SER A 87 -11.78 -8.23 -20.16
C SER A 87 -12.00 -8.73 -18.73
N GLN A 88 -12.92 -9.66 -18.53
CA GLN A 88 -13.15 -10.30 -17.23
C GLN A 88 -11.96 -11.19 -16.82
N ASP A 89 -11.38 -11.94 -17.76
CA ASP A 89 -10.18 -12.74 -17.49
C ASP A 89 -8.99 -11.85 -17.11
N LEU A 90 -8.79 -10.72 -17.81
CA LEU A 90 -7.75 -9.74 -17.47
C LEU A 90 -7.97 -9.12 -16.09
N GLN A 91 -9.20 -8.71 -15.77
CA GLN A 91 -9.54 -8.16 -14.45
C GLN A 91 -9.33 -9.21 -13.36
N GLY A 92 -9.78 -10.44 -13.58
CA GLY A 92 -9.59 -11.56 -12.66
C GLY A 92 -8.12 -11.83 -12.38
N ALA A 93 -7.30 -11.94 -13.43
CA ALA A 93 -5.86 -12.12 -13.31
C ALA A 93 -5.20 -10.95 -12.55
N PHE A 94 -5.59 -9.71 -12.87
CA PHE A 94 -5.08 -8.51 -12.18
C PHE A 94 -5.44 -8.51 -10.68
N VAL A 95 -6.69 -8.85 -10.34
CA VAL A 95 -7.15 -8.93 -8.94
C VAL A 95 -6.42 -10.03 -8.18
N ILE A 96 -6.31 -11.24 -8.76
CA ILE A 96 -5.62 -12.37 -8.13
C ILE A 96 -4.16 -12.01 -7.87
N LEU A 97 -3.48 -11.45 -8.86
CA LEU A 97 -2.07 -11.12 -8.76
C LEU A 97 -1.83 -9.95 -7.78
N THR A 98 -2.70 -8.94 -7.80
CA THR A 98 -2.69 -7.85 -6.81
C THR A 98 -2.89 -8.38 -5.40
N LEU A 99 -3.90 -9.22 -5.18
CA LEU A 99 -4.20 -9.80 -3.88
C LEU A 99 -3.04 -10.68 -3.40
N GLY A 100 -2.47 -11.51 -4.28
CA GLY A 100 -1.29 -12.32 -3.98
C GLY A 100 -0.10 -11.47 -3.52
N VAL A 101 0.23 -10.40 -4.26
CA VAL A 101 1.31 -9.48 -3.89
C VAL A 101 1.03 -8.78 -2.56
N LEU A 102 -0.21 -8.32 -2.35
CA LEU A 102 -0.61 -7.66 -1.11
C LEU A 102 -0.48 -8.60 0.08
N LEU A 103 -1.02 -9.82 0.00
CA LEU A 103 -0.94 -10.81 1.08
C LEU A 103 0.51 -11.18 1.43
N LEU A 104 1.38 -11.32 0.42
CA LEU A 104 2.79 -11.63 0.63
C LEU A 104 3.57 -10.48 1.29
N ARG A 105 3.19 -9.22 1.05
CA ARG A 105 3.96 -8.05 1.53
C ARG A 105 3.34 -7.36 2.75
N ALA A 106 2.04 -7.55 2.99
CA ALA A 106 1.30 -7.01 4.12
C ALA A 106 2.00 -7.23 5.47
N PRO A 107 2.50 -8.42 5.86
CA PRO A 107 3.09 -8.62 7.19
C PRO A 107 4.35 -7.78 7.39
N ARG A 108 5.16 -7.57 6.35
CA ARG A 108 6.36 -6.72 6.42
C ARG A 108 5.99 -5.25 6.50
N PHE A 109 4.98 -4.82 5.76
CA PHE A 109 4.47 -3.46 5.81
C PHE A 109 3.91 -3.11 7.20
N LEU A 110 3.07 -4.00 7.76
CA LEU A 110 2.50 -3.82 9.09
C LEU A 110 3.58 -3.75 10.18
N ARG A 111 4.60 -4.62 10.13
CA ARG A 111 5.73 -4.56 11.07
C ARG A 111 6.53 -3.26 10.97
N ARG A 112 6.68 -2.70 9.77
CA ARG A 112 7.38 -1.42 9.56
C ARG A 112 6.58 -0.25 10.11
N LEU A 113 5.26 -0.26 9.90
CA LEU A 113 4.39 0.75 10.49
C LEU A 113 4.41 0.66 12.02
N ASP A 114 4.27 -0.54 12.59
CA ASP A 114 4.31 -0.74 14.04
C ASP A 114 5.60 -0.21 14.66
N ALA A 115 6.75 -0.56 14.07
CA ALA A 115 8.06 -0.06 14.51
C ALA A 115 8.23 1.47 14.38
N ALA A 116 7.62 2.08 13.37
CA ALA A 116 7.76 3.52 13.12
C ALA A 116 6.78 4.38 13.94
N LEU A 117 5.64 3.82 14.34
CA LEU A 117 4.66 4.49 15.21
C LEU A 117 4.89 4.20 16.70
N ALA A 118 5.70 3.20 17.05
CA ALA A 118 6.08 2.94 18.42
C ALA A 118 6.69 4.22 19.05
N PRO A 119 6.28 4.61 20.27
CA PRO A 119 6.81 5.79 20.92
C PRO A 119 8.31 5.62 21.13
N SER A 120 9.12 6.52 20.57
CA SER A 120 10.56 6.58 20.88
C SER A 120 10.72 6.69 22.40
N PRO A 121 11.57 5.87 23.04
CA PRO A 121 11.91 6.09 24.44
C PRO A 121 12.49 7.50 24.53
N SER A 122 11.79 8.37 25.24
CA SER A 122 12.17 9.75 25.42
C SER A 122 13.60 9.77 25.95
N LYS A 123 14.45 10.48 25.22
CA LYS A 123 15.78 10.88 25.65
C LYS A 123 15.60 11.94 26.74
N GLU A 124 15.04 11.54 27.88
CA GLU A 124 14.65 12.39 29.01
C GLU A 124 15.11 11.74 30.33
N ALA A 125 16.27 11.08 30.28
CA ALA A 125 16.99 10.53 31.42
C ALA A 125 18.48 10.92 31.38
N ASP A 126 18.82 12.05 30.74
CA ASP A 126 20.20 12.57 30.66
C ASP A 126 20.26 14.07 31.03
N HIS A 127 19.49 14.43 32.06
CA HIS A 127 19.69 15.65 32.85
C HIS A 127 19.78 15.22 34.32
N GLY A 128 20.91 14.61 34.67
CA GLY A 128 21.34 14.34 36.05
C GLY A 128 22.79 14.74 36.19
#